data_AF-A0A9D4JID7-F1
#
_entry.id   AF-A0A9D4JID7-F1
#
_cell.length_a   1.000
_cell.length_b   1.000
_cell.length_c   1.000
_cell.angle_alpha   90.00
_cell.angle_beta   90.00
_cell.angle_gamma   90.00
#
_symmetry.space_group_name_H-M   'P 1'
#
loop_
_entity.id
_entity.type
_entity.pdbx_description
1 polymer ?
#
loop_
_entity_poly.entity_id
_entity_poly.type
_entity_poly.pdbx_seq_one_letter_code
_entity_poly.pdbx_strand_id
1 'polypeptide(L)'
;MQAICIPERDIEQLKVALTQATVASIPRFNPAAKKKRPPKARGPDIQAAARLIKHAWWVGMCDGAPRGESHPTAVEMKKAKRNLRKAQRKFYAKKRCSDLDGIMNANDDTTFYKLVRQQRSTCRHLTSCLQHEGKKLTSPEEISDGWAKYFET
;
A
#
# COMPACT_ATOMS: atom_id res chain seq x y z
N MET A 1 -33.20 68.85 -11.99
CA MET A 1 -32.49 67.56 -11.85
C MET A 1 -31.75 67.60 -10.51
N GLN A 2 -32.24 66.90 -9.49
CA GLN A 2 -31.54 66.82 -8.21
C GLN A 2 -30.51 65.70 -8.27
N ALA A 3 -29.24 66.03 -8.02
CA ALA A 3 -28.17 65.05 -7.92
C ALA A 3 -28.39 64.22 -6.64
N ILE A 4 -28.53 62.91 -6.78
CA ILE A 4 -28.60 61.98 -5.65
C ILE A 4 -27.20 61.91 -5.05
N CYS A 5 -26.99 62.63 -3.94
CA CYS A 5 -25.73 62.60 -3.20
C CYS A 5 -25.77 61.40 -2.25
N ILE A 6 -25.08 60.31 -2.62
CA ILE A 6 -24.92 59.15 -1.74
C ILE A 6 -23.84 59.54 -0.71
N PRO A 7 -24.12 59.48 0.60
CA PRO A 7 -23.13 59.82 1.60
C PRO A 7 -21.97 58.84 1.56
N GLU A 8 -20.73 59.33 1.72
CA GLU A 8 -19.49 58.55 1.60
C GLU A 8 -19.49 57.29 2.49
N ARG A 9 -20.17 57.36 3.63
CA ARG A 9 -20.36 56.24 4.56
C ARG A 9 -21.07 55.05 3.91
N ASP A 10 -22.05 55.30 3.05
CA ASP A 10 -22.81 54.25 2.37
C ASP A 10 -21.98 53.62 1.24
N ILE A 11 -21.12 54.43 0.60
CA ILE A 11 -20.15 53.94 -0.39
C ILE A 11 -19.13 53.00 0.27
N GLU A 12 -18.62 53.36 1.44
CA GLU A 12 -17.71 52.52 2.23
C GLU A 12 -18.38 51.20 2.63
N GLN A 13 -19.64 51.25 3.11
CA GLN A 13 -20.39 50.04 3.46
C GLN A 13 -20.62 49.13 2.25
N LEU A 14 -20.94 49.70 1.08
CA LEU A 14 -21.11 48.95 -0.15
C LEU A 14 -19.81 48.26 -0.60
N LYS A 15 -18.65 48.92 -0.44
CA LYS A 15 -17.33 48.31 -0.74
C LYS A 15 -17.04 47.13 0.18
N VAL A 16 -17.33 47.25 1.47
CA VAL A 16 -17.15 46.17 2.45
C VAL A 16 -18.09 45.00 2.15
N ALA A 17 -19.35 45.26 1.83
CA ALA A 17 -20.31 44.22 1.47
C ALA A 17 -19.88 43.49 0.18
N LEU A 18 -19.39 44.23 -0.83
CA LEU A 18 -18.93 43.65 -2.09
C LEU A 18 -17.71 42.74 -1.88
N THR A 19 -16.74 43.16 -1.06
CA THR A 19 -15.55 42.37 -0.75
C THR A 19 -15.86 41.11 0.08
N GLN A 20 -16.82 41.19 0.99
CA GLN A 20 -17.28 39.99 1.72
C GLN A 20 -18.00 39.00 0.79
N ALA A 21 -18.83 39.51 -0.12
CA ALA A 21 -19.54 38.69 -1.10
C ALA A 21 -18.57 37.99 -2.07
N THR A 22 -17.52 38.67 -2.54
CA THR A 22 -16.49 38.07 -3.41
C THR A 22 -15.65 37.03 -2.68
N VAL A 23 -15.30 37.26 -1.40
CA VAL A 23 -14.58 36.25 -0.62
C VAL A 23 -15.46 35.02 -0.33
N ALA A 24 -16.76 35.23 -0.10
CA ALA A 24 -17.71 34.14 0.13
C ALA A 24 -18.01 33.32 -1.14
N SER A 25 -17.91 33.91 -2.33
CA SER A 25 -18.17 33.22 -3.59
C SER A 25 -17.02 32.33 -4.05
N ILE A 26 -15.81 32.48 -3.48
CA ILE A 26 -14.67 31.61 -3.77
C ILE A 26 -14.95 30.22 -3.19
N PRO A 27 -15.08 29.17 -4.02
CA PRO A 27 -15.30 27.81 -3.53
C PRO A 27 -14.11 27.40 -2.67
N ARG A 28 -14.33 27.21 -1.36
CA ARG A 28 -13.29 26.69 -0.48
C ARG A 28 -13.06 25.22 -0.84
N PHE A 29 -11.91 24.92 -1.43
CA PHE A 29 -11.48 23.54 -1.63
C PHE A 29 -11.30 22.88 -0.27
N ASN A 30 -12.30 22.10 0.17
CA ASN A 30 -12.16 21.18 1.27
C ASN A 30 -11.60 19.88 0.69
N PRO A 31 -10.30 19.56 0.88
CA PRO A 31 -9.80 18.26 0.47
C PRO A 31 -10.64 17.20 1.18
N ALA A 32 -11.31 16.35 0.39
CA ALA A 32 -12.14 15.28 0.91
C ALA A 32 -11.35 14.56 2.01
N ALA A 33 -11.93 14.51 3.22
CA ALA A 33 -11.29 13.87 4.36
C ALA A 33 -10.83 12.48 3.90
N LYS A 34 -9.50 12.26 3.86
CA LYS A 34 -8.94 10.98 3.43
C LYS A 34 -9.58 9.92 4.32
N LYS A 35 -10.48 9.10 3.75
CA LYS A 35 -11.14 8.01 4.48
C LYS A 35 -10.04 7.25 5.21
N LYS A 36 -10.04 7.28 6.55
CA LYS A 36 -9.05 6.56 7.35
C LYS A 36 -9.15 5.10 6.93
N ARG A 37 -8.13 4.60 6.23
CA ARG A 37 -8.11 3.19 5.83
C ARG A 37 -8.19 2.39 7.12
N PRO A 38 -9.10 1.39 7.22
CA PRO A 38 -9.12 0.54 8.40
C PRO A 38 -7.72 -0.05 8.60
N PRO A 39 -7.23 -0.13 9.85
CA PRO A 39 -5.94 -0.74 10.12
C PRO A 39 -5.94 -2.12 9.46
N LYS A 40 -4.98 -2.39 8.58
CA LYS A 40 -4.82 -3.73 7.99
C LYS A 40 -4.82 -4.72 9.15
N ALA A 41 -5.79 -5.63 9.18
CA ALA A 41 -5.85 -6.71 10.16
C ALA A 41 -4.57 -7.54 10.01
N ARG A 42 -3.57 -7.22 10.83
CA ARG A 42 -2.32 -7.96 10.92
C ARG A 42 -2.58 -9.02 12.00
N GLY A 43 -2.29 -10.28 11.68
CA GLY A 43 -2.45 -11.38 12.65
C GLY A 43 -1.74 -11.08 13.98
N PRO A 44 -2.19 -11.68 15.09
CA PRO A 44 -1.68 -11.39 16.43
C PRO A 44 -0.15 -11.51 16.51
N ASP A 45 0.44 -12.49 15.84
CA ASP A 45 1.89 -12.70 15.76
C ASP A 45 2.65 -11.52 15.13
N ILE A 46 2.08 -10.91 14.09
CA ILE A 46 2.69 -9.72 13.45
C ILE A 46 2.61 -8.53 14.39
N GLN A 47 1.49 -8.39 15.12
CA GLN A 47 1.33 -7.29 16.08
C GLN A 47 2.31 -7.42 17.24
N ALA A 48 2.45 -8.62 17.80
CA ALA A 48 3.44 -8.91 18.83
C ALA A 48 4.87 -8.61 18.34
N ALA A 49 5.24 -9.10 17.16
CA ALA A 49 6.55 -8.82 16.57
C ALA A 49 6.78 -7.33 16.26
N ALA A 50 5.73 -6.60 15.86
CA ALA A 50 5.82 -5.16 15.61
C ALA A 50 6.02 -4.35 16.92
N ARG A 51 5.38 -4.77 18.02
CA ARG A 51 5.61 -4.18 19.35
C ARG A 51 7.06 -4.38 19.80
N LEU A 52 7.62 -5.56 19.59
CA LEU A 52 9.03 -5.87 19.91
C LEU A 52 10.01 -4.99 19.12
N ILE A 53 9.74 -4.72 17.84
CA ILE A 53 10.56 -3.78 17.06
C ILE A 53 10.46 -2.37 17.61
N LYS A 54 9.25 -1.90 17.94
CA LYS A 54 9.06 -0.56 18.50
C LYS A 54 9.81 -0.41 19.83
N HIS A 55 9.76 -1.43 20.68
CA HIS A 55 10.51 -1.48 21.93
C HIS A 55 12.02 -1.44 21.66
N ALA A 56 12.55 -2.36 20.83
CA ALA A 56 13.98 -2.42 20.52
C ALA A 56 14.50 -1.12 19.86
N TRP A 57 13.67 -0.46 19.06
CA TRP A 57 14.01 0.84 18.48
C TRP A 57 14.06 1.94 19.54
N TRP A 58 13.11 1.96 20.48
CA TRP A 58 13.10 2.92 21.57
C TRP A 58 14.32 2.76 22.48
N VAL A 59 14.64 1.53 22.89
CA VAL A 59 15.87 1.22 23.65
C VAL A 59 17.12 1.66 22.88
N GLY A 60 17.18 1.35 21.58
CA GLY A 60 18.26 1.82 20.71
C GLY A 60 18.40 3.34 20.64
N MET A 61 17.30 4.08 20.68
CA MET A 61 17.35 5.55 20.73
C MET A 61 17.87 6.07 22.07
N CYS A 62 17.49 5.43 23.18
CA CYS A 62 18.05 5.75 24.50
C CYS A 62 19.56 5.49 24.58
N ASP A 63 20.06 4.45 23.89
CA ASP A 63 21.49 4.11 23.81
C ASP A 63 22.28 4.97 22.81
N GLY A 64 21.72 6.06 22.27
CA GLY A 64 22.40 6.93 21.30
C GLY A 64 22.42 6.40 19.86
N ALA A 65 21.45 5.56 19.50
CA ALA A 65 21.31 4.93 18.19
C ALA A 65 22.56 4.16 17.73
N PRO A 66 23.03 3.18 18.53
CA PRO A 66 24.27 2.48 18.27
C PRO A 66 24.24 1.78 16.91
N ARG A 67 25.31 1.97 16.13
CA ARG A 67 25.51 1.35 14.81
C ARG A 67 26.61 0.30 14.93
N GLY A 68 26.40 -0.86 14.33
CA GLY A 68 27.40 -1.94 14.30
C GLY A 68 26.82 -3.31 14.66
N GLU A 69 27.57 -4.37 14.39
CA GLU A 69 27.19 -5.75 14.71
C GLU A 69 27.56 -6.18 16.13
N SER A 70 28.42 -5.42 16.80
CA SER A 70 28.88 -5.71 18.15
C SER A 70 27.96 -5.17 19.25
N HIS A 71 27.17 -4.13 18.98
CA HIS A 71 26.34 -3.52 20.03
C HIS A 71 25.11 -4.38 20.34
N PRO A 72 24.85 -4.75 21.62
CA PRO A 72 23.72 -5.61 22.00
C PRO A 72 22.38 -5.11 21.44
N THR A 73 22.09 -3.83 21.59
CA THR A 73 20.84 -3.20 21.12
C THR A 73 20.68 -3.23 19.60
N ALA A 74 21.78 -3.11 18.85
CA ALA A 74 21.76 -3.21 17.40
C ALA A 74 21.48 -4.65 16.94
N VAL A 75 22.04 -5.65 17.63
CA VAL A 75 21.78 -7.08 17.41
C VAL A 75 20.31 -7.40 17.71
N GLU A 76 19.79 -6.92 18.84
CA GLU A 76 18.38 -7.11 19.20
C GLU A 76 17.43 -6.49 18.18
N MET A 77 17.72 -5.27 17.72
CA MET A 77 16.92 -4.62 16.67
C MET A 77 16.95 -5.44 15.36
N LYS A 78 18.11 -5.97 14.96
CA LYS A 78 18.23 -6.86 13.78
C LYS A 78 17.40 -8.14 13.98
N LYS A 79 17.46 -8.76 15.16
CA LYS A 79 16.68 -9.96 15.51
C LYS A 79 15.17 -9.67 15.48
N ALA A 80 14.72 -8.57 16.08
CA ALA A 80 13.33 -8.15 16.08
C ALA A 80 12.81 -7.90 14.65
N LYS A 81 13.59 -7.22 13.79
CA LYS A 81 13.28 -7.04 12.37
C LYS A 81 13.15 -8.38 11.63
N ARG A 82 14.06 -9.32 11.87
CA ARG A 82 14.02 -10.66 11.26
C ARG A 82 12.76 -11.42 11.70
N ASN A 83 12.40 -11.35 12.98
CA ASN A 83 11.20 -12.00 13.51
C ASN A 83 9.91 -11.43 12.90
N LEU A 84 9.81 -10.10 12.75
CA LEU A 84 8.65 -9.50 12.06
C LEU A 84 8.54 -10.00 10.62
N ARG A 85 9.65 -10.05 9.87
CA ARG A 85 9.64 -10.57 8.49
C ARG A 85 9.18 -12.03 8.45
N LYS A 86 9.64 -12.87 9.39
CA LYS A 86 9.19 -14.27 9.50
C LYS A 86 7.69 -14.35 9.77
N ALA A 87 7.19 -13.61 10.75
CA ALA A 87 5.75 -13.57 11.09
C ALA A 87 4.90 -13.08 9.91
N GLN A 88 5.36 -12.03 9.21
CA GLN A 88 4.71 -11.53 7.99
C GLN A 88 4.66 -12.59 6.90
N ARG A 89 5.79 -13.26 6.60
CA ARG A 89 5.84 -14.34 5.60
C ARG A 89 4.88 -15.46 5.94
N LYS A 90 4.87 -15.93 7.20
CA LYS A 90 3.96 -17.00 7.66
C LYS A 90 2.49 -16.60 7.51
N PHE A 91 2.14 -15.38 7.92
CA PHE A 91 0.78 -14.87 7.79
C PHE A 91 0.32 -14.77 6.34
N TYR A 92 1.15 -14.19 5.45
CA TYR A 92 0.79 -14.07 4.04
C TYR A 92 0.77 -15.42 3.32
N ALA A 93 1.63 -16.36 3.70
CA ALA A 93 1.57 -17.73 3.20
C ALA A 93 0.25 -18.41 3.61
N LYS A 94 -0.12 -18.35 4.89
CA LYS A 94 -1.39 -18.88 5.39
C LYS A 94 -2.58 -18.22 4.70
N LYS A 95 -2.54 -16.90 4.54
CA LYS A 95 -3.59 -16.16 3.82
C LYS A 95 -3.70 -16.65 2.38
N ARG A 96 -2.58 -16.82 1.68
CA ARG A 96 -2.57 -17.33 0.30
C ARG A 96 -3.15 -18.74 0.21
N CYS A 97 -2.79 -19.66 1.11
CA CYS A 97 -3.39 -20.99 1.16
C CYS A 97 -4.90 -20.91 1.38
N SER A 98 -5.35 -20.13 2.37
CA SER A 98 -6.78 -19.95 2.64
C SER A 98 -7.54 -19.31 1.47
N ASP A 99 -6.93 -18.33 0.79
CA ASP A 99 -7.52 -17.70 -0.39
C ASP A 99 -7.65 -18.75 -1.51
N LEU A 100 -6.60 -19.55 -1.76
CA LEU A 100 -6.61 -20.62 -2.77
C LEU A 100 -7.63 -21.72 -2.44
N ASP A 101 -7.69 -22.18 -1.19
CA ASP A 101 -8.68 -23.16 -0.72
C ASP A 101 -10.10 -22.62 -0.90
N GLY A 102 -10.31 -21.35 -0.55
CA GLY A 102 -11.60 -20.68 -0.77
C GLY A 102 -11.96 -20.57 -2.24
N ILE A 103 -10.97 -20.41 -3.12
CA ILE A 103 -11.18 -20.39 -4.57
C ILE A 103 -11.48 -21.79 -5.12
N MET A 104 -10.69 -22.80 -4.74
CA MET A 104 -10.87 -24.18 -5.22
C MET A 104 -12.21 -24.77 -4.81
N ASN A 105 -12.72 -24.37 -3.64
CA ASN A 105 -14.02 -24.82 -3.13
C ASN A 105 -15.19 -23.94 -3.59
N ALA A 106 -14.94 -22.82 -4.28
CA ALA A 106 -15.98 -21.94 -4.79
C ALA A 106 -16.38 -22.33 -6.22
N ASN A 107 -17.65 -22.70 -6.40
CA ASN A 107 -18.27 -22.89 -7.72
C ASN A 107 -18.85 -21.56 -8.25
N ASP A 108 -18.08 -20.47 -8.26
CA ASP A 108 -18.55 -19.17 -8.77
C ASP A 108 -17.52 -18.41 -9.63
N ASP A 109 -18.03 -17.77 -10.69
CA ASP A 109 -17.21 -17.05 -11.67
C ASP A 109 -16.46 -15.86 -11.06
N THR A 110 -16.99 -15.25 -9.99
CA THR A 110 -16.37 -14.08 -9.35
C THR A 110 -15.01 -14.42 -8.75
N THR A 111 -14.84 -15.68 -8.32
CA THR A 111 -13.66 -16.17 -7.65
C THR A 111 -12.58 -16.61 -8.64
N PHE A 112 -12.98 -17.09 -9.83
CA PHE A 112 -12.09 -17.23 -10.99
C PHE A 112 -11.44 -15.89 -11.38
N TYR A 113 -12.23 -14.81 -11.50
CA TYR A 113 -11.66 -13.50 -11.84
C TYR A 113 -10.81 -12.88 -10.72
N LYS A 114 -11.01 -13.27 -9.44
CA LYS A 114 -10.10 -12.89 -8.35
C LYS A 114 -8.71 -13.50 -8.54
N LEU A 115 -8.60 -14.76 -8.94
CA LEU A 115 -7.32 -15.41 -9.28
C LEU A 115 -6.58 -14.66 -10.39
N VAL A 116 -7.29 -14.39 -11.50
CA VAL A 116 -6.71 -13.70 -12.66
C VAL A 116 -6.18 -12.32 -12.25
N ARG A 117 -6.92 -11.55 -11.44
CA ARG A 117 -6.46 -10.24 -10.93
C ARG A 117 -5.24 -10.37 -10.01
N GLN A 118 -5.20 -11.40 -9.16
CA GLN A 118 -4.04 -11.63 -8.30
C GLN A 118 -2.78 -11.95 -9.12
N GLN A 119 -2.89 -12.80 -10.14
CA GLN A 119 -1.77 -13.13 -11.05
C GLN A 119 -1.29 -11.91 -11.85
N ARG A 120 -2.21 -11.09 -12.40
CA ARG A 120 -1.87 -9.86 -13.13
C ARG A 120 -1.12 -8.83 -12.27
N SER A 121 -1.38 -8.80 -10.96
CA SER A 121 -0.67 -7.91 -10.03
C SER A 121 0.78 -8.35 -9.77
N THR A 122 1.11 -9.60 -10.08
CA THR A 122 2.45 -10.20 -10.03
C THR A 122 3.08 -10.30 -11.42
N CYS A 123 2.97 -9.27 -12.26
CA CYS A 123 3.75 -9.21 -13.50
C CYS A 123 5.23 -8.91 -13.21
N ARG A 124 5.97 -9.94 -12.80
CA ARG A 124 7.41 -10.11 -13.04
C ARG A 124 7.75 -11.59 -13.18
N HIS A 125 7.14 -12.25 -14.16
CA HIS A 125 7.73 -13.45 -14.74
C HIS A 125 8.51 -13.03 -15.99
N LEU A 126 9.63 -12.32 -15.77
CA LEU A 126 10.75 -12.43 -16.69
C LEU A 126 11.51 -13.69 -16.26
N THR A 127 10.96 -14.87 -16.55
CA THR A 127 11.81 -16.06 -16.62
C THR A 127 12.79 -15.78 -17.76
N SER A 128 14.05 -15.54 -17.43
CA SER A 128 15.11 -15.33 -18.44
C SER A 128 15.47 -16.61 -19.19
N CYS A 129 15.03 -17.76 -18.68
CA CYS A 129 15.09 -19.03 -19.37
C CYS A 129 14.04 -20.03 -18.87
N LEU A 130 13.57 -20.90 -19.76
CA LEU A 130 12.72 -22.06 -19.46
C LEU A 130 13.45 -23.32 -19.94
N GLN A 131 13.50 -24.37 -19.11
CA GLN A 131 13.97 -25.70 -19.55
C GLN A 131 12.76 -26.60 -19.78
N HIS A 132 12.57 -27.05 -21.02
CA HIS A 132 11.49 -27.95 -21.40
C HIS A 132 12.03 -28.97 -22.41
N GLU A 133 11.72 -30.26 -22.22
CA GLU A 133 12.23 -31.37 -23.06
C GLU A 133 13.76 -31.38 -23.27
N GLY A 134 14.52 -31.02 -22.23
CA GLY A 134 15.99 -30.94 -22.31
C GLY A 134 16.52 -29.75 -23.12
N LYS A 135 15.66 -28.89 -23.69
CA LYS A 135 16.04 -27.65 -24.38
C LYS A 135 15.93 -26.47 -23.43
N LYS A 136 16.92 -25.58 -23.48
CA LYS A 136 16.92 -24.30 -22.75
C LYS A 136 16.43 -23.21 -23.68
N LEU A 137 15.21 -22.76 -23.45
CA LEU A 137 14.56 -21.66 -24.16
C LEU A 137 14.92 -20.36 -23.47
N THR A 138 15.41 -19.37 -24.21
CA THR A 138 15.88 -18.09 -23.66
C THR A 138 15.20 -16.88 -24.28
N SER A 139 14.64 -17.03 -25.48
CA SER A 139 13.83 -15.98 -26.10
C SER A 139 12.45 -15.91 -25.43
N PRO A 140 11.90 -14.70 -25.18
CA PRO A 140 10.56 -14.55 -24.60
C PRO A 140 9.46 -15.29 -25.37
N GLU A 141 9.54 -15.32 -26.71
CA GLU A 141 8.60 -16.01 -27.59
C GLU A 141 8.70 -17.54 -27.41
N GLU A 142 9.92 -18.07 -27.44
CA GLU A 142 10.18 -19.50 -27.19
C GLU A 142 9.72 -19.92 -25.79
N ILE A 143 9.92 -19.07 -24.79
CA ILE A 143 9.48 -19.33 -23.41
C ILE A 143 7.95 -19.38 -23.36
N SER A 144 7.25 -18.49 -24.07
CA SER A 144 5.79 -18.50 -24.17
C SER A 144 5.28 -19.78 -24.84
N ASP A 145 5.88 -20.18 -25.96
CA ASP A 145 5.53 -21.42 -26.67
C ASP A 145 5.85 -22.67 -25.85
N GLY A 146 6.96 -22.66 -25.11
CA GLY A 146 7.33 -23.73 -24.19
C GLY A 146 6.33 -23.88 -23.04
N TRP A 147 5.80 -22.77 -22.52
CA TRP A 147 4.70 -22.83 -21.55
C TRP A 147 3.41 -23.35 -22.18
N ALA A 148 3.06 -22.92 -23.40
CA ALA A 148 1.86 -23.42 -24.09
C ALA A 148 1.91 -24.95 -24.26
N LYS A 149 3.03 -25.48 -24.76
CA LYS A 149 3.23 -26.93 -24.92
C LYS A 149 3.18 -27.70 -23.59
N TYR A 150 3.74 -27.14 -22.52
CA TYR A 150 3.71 -27.76 -21.18
C TYR A 150 2.30 -27.92 -20.61
N PHE A 151 1.35 -27.03 -20.97
CA PHE A 151 -0.02 -27.07 -20.49
C PHE A 151 -1.01 -27.77 -21.45
N GLU A 152 -0.60 -28.06 -22.69
CA GLU A 152 -1.41 -28.82 -23.66
C GLU A 152 -1.27 -30.34 -23.50
N THR A 153 -0.26 -30.82 -22.77
CA THR A 153 -0.10 -32.23 -22.34
C THR A 153 -0.79 -32.51 -21.02
#